data_AF-A0A7X6Z1Q9-F1
#
_entry.id   AF-A0A7X6Z1Q9-F1
#
_cell.length_a   1.000
_cell.length_b   1.000
_cell.length_c   1.000
_cell.angle_alpha   90.00
_cell.angle_beta   90.00
_cell.angle_gamma   90.00
#
_symmetry.space_group_name_H-M   'P 1'
#
loop_
_entity.id
_entity.type
_entity.pdbx_description
1 polymer ?
#
loop_
_entity_poly.entity_id
_entity_poly.type
_entity_poly.pdbx_seq_one_letter_code
_entity_poly.pdbx_strand_id
1 'polypeptide(L)'
;MKLHIELVPRTAWGTSLSKQLKASDWGKIRHLALANQNSCCHTCGQVVKSLDAHEIWEFDEEHHIQKLVGIVGVCKPCHNTIHFGRAQKIGFGKEAITQFLTVNQCGLVDFQNECDEARIHFNRLNLVKTWALDISWIQESLNFPLKDLSLP
;
A
#
# COMPACT_ATOMS: atom_id res chain seq x y z
N MET A 1 -8.33 1.19 -12.77
CA MET A 1 -8.17 0.20 -11.68
C MET A 1 -9.30 0.38 -10.68
N LYS A 2 -9.59 -0.63 -9.86
CA LYS A 2 -10.49 -0.49 -8.71
C LYS A 2 -9.70 -0.05 -7.48
N LEU A 3 -10.31 0.78 -6.64
CA LEU A 3 -9.78 1.24 -5.37
C LEU A 3 -10.22 0.24 -4.28
N HIS A 4 -9.26 -0.42 -3.66
CA HIS A 4 -9.50 -1.45 -2.64
C HIS A 4 -9.14 -0.95 -1.24
N ILE A 5 -9.73 -1.57 -0.22
CA ILE A 5 -9.37 -1.31 1.18
C ILE A 5 -8.35 -2.37 1.61
N GLU A 6 -7.21 -1.92 2.12
CA GLU A 6 -6.13 -2.81 2.52
C GLU A 6 -5.85 -2.70 4.02
N LEU A 7 -5.93 -3.85 4.67
CA LEU A 7 -5.62 -4.03 6.08
C LEU A 7 -4.40 -4.94 6.20
N VAL A 8 -3.24 -4.33 6.46
CA VAL A 8 -1.98 -5.07 6.69
C VAL A 8 -2.07 -5.83 8.03
N PRO A 9 -1.73 -7.13 8.10
CA PRO A 9 -1.81 -7.91 9.34
C PRO A 9 -0.94 -7.31 10.44
N ARG A 10 -1.37 -7.44 11.69
CA ARG A 10 -0.67 -6.87 12.85
C ARG A 10 0.75 -7.41 12.98
N THR A 11 0.95 -8.66 12.58
CA THR A 11 2.26 -9.34 12.61
C THR A 11 3.24 -8.81 11.56
N ALA A 12 2.75 -8.07 10.55
CA ALA A 12 3.56 -7.33 9.58
C ALA A 12 3.59 -5.81 9.89
N TRP A 13 3.03 -5.35 11.01
CA TRP A 13 3.13 -3.93 11.32
C TRP A 13 4.58 -3.54 11.61
N GLY A 14 5.01 -2.43 11.00
CA GLY A 14 6.39 -1.96 11.13
C GLY A 14 7.32 -2.43 9.99
N THR A 15 6.86 -3.29 9.08
CA THR A 15 7.67 -3.77 7.94
C THR A 15 7.60 -2.88 6.70
N SER A 16 6.85 -1.77 6.74
CA SER A 16 6.88 -0.77 5.66
C SER A 16 8.31 -0.31 5.38
N LEU A 17 8.68 -0.15 4.12
CA LEU A 17 10.03 0.23 3.70
C LEU A 17 10.48 1.55 4.34
N SER A 18 9.55 2.49 4.49
CA SER A 18 9.83 3.78 5.18
C SER A 18 10.28 3.65 6.64
N LYS A 19 10.02 2.50 7.28
CA LYS A 19 10.47 2.17 8.64
C LYS A 19 11.67 1.23 8.65
N GLN A 20 11.80 0.39 7.62
CA GLN A 20 12.87 -0.60 7.49
C GLN A 20 14.15 -0.02 6.88
N LEU A 21 14.06 1.12 6.19
CA LEU A 21 15.18 1.72 5.47
C LEU A 21 15.51 3.10 6.03
N LYS A 22 16.78 3.50 5.88
CA LYS A 22 17.15 4.91 6.06
C LYS A 22 16.34 5.81 5.13
N ALA A 23 15.99 7.00 5.61
CA ALA A 23 15.20 7.98 4.86
C ALA A 23 15.83 8.34 3.49
N SER A 24 17.17 8.32 3.38
CA SER A 24 17.89 8.54 2.13
C SER A 24 17.62 7.45 1.09
N ASP A 25 17.63 6.19 1.51
CA ASP A 25 17.46 5.04 0.62
C ASP A 25 15.99 4.92 0.21
N TRP A 26 15.08 5.08 1.17
CA TRP A 26 13.66 5.16 0.89
C TRP A 26 13.32 6.31 -0.07
N GLY A 27 13.94 7.47 0.10
CA GLY A 27 13.78 8.61 -0.80
C GLY A 27 14.18 8.29 -2.25
N LYS A 28 15.31 7.60 -2.45
CA LYS A 28 15.78 7.16 -3.77
C LYS A 28 14.84 6.13 -4.39
N ILE A 29 14.47 5.10 -3.64
CA ILE A 29 13.54 4.04 -4.09
C ILE A 29 12.21 4.64 -4.52
N ARG A 30 11.62 5.50 -3.67
CA ARG A 30 10.37 6.18 -3.98
C ARG A 30 10.52 7.04 -5.24
N HIS A 31 11.61 7.77 -5.40
CA HIS A 31 11.83 8.59 -6.58
C HIS A 31 11.88 7.73 -7.85
N LEU A 32 12.66 6.64 -7.84
CA LEU A 32 12.78 5.72 -8.97
C LEU A 32 11.45 5.05 -9.31
N ALA A 33 10.74 4.53 -8.31
CA ALA A 33 9.46 3.85 -8.51
C ALA A 33 8.39 4.76 -9.13
N LEU A 34 8.39 6.05 -8.78
CA LEU A 34 7.37 7.00 -9.23
C LEU A 34 7.78 7.82 -10.47
N ALA A 35 9.01 7.66 -10.97
CA ALA A 35 9.60 8.53 -12.00
C ALA A 35 8.75 8.64 -13.27
N ASN A 36 8.13 7.54 -13.70
CA ASN A 36 7.40 7.46 -14.97
C ASN A 36 5.89 7.69 -14.85
N GLN A 37 5.40 8.09 -13.66
CA GLN A 37 3.97 8.19 -13.41
C GLN A 37 3.36 9.54 -13.79
N ASN A 38 4.18 10.52 -14.16
CA ASN A 38 3.75 11.85 -14.61
C ASN A 38 2.73 12.50 -13.66
N SER A 39 2.93 12.34 -12.35
CA SER A 39 2.04 12.87 -11.31
C SER A 39 0.58 12.38 -11.40
N CYS A 40 0.33 11.29 -12.12
CA CYS A 40 -0.97 10.67 -12.30
C CYS A 40 -1.19 9.55 -11.26
N CYS A 41 -2.28 9.63 -10.51
CA CYS A 41 -2.63 8.60 -9.53
C CYS A 41 -2.83 7.23 -10.22
N HIS A 42 -2.14 6.20 -9.74
CA HIS A 42 -2.26 4.84 -10.28
C HIS A 42 -3.70 4.32 -10.26
N THR A 43 -4.44 4.66 -9.20
CA THR A 43 -5.77 4.10 -8.97
C THR A 43 -6.87 4.85 -9.72
N CYS A 44 -6.96 6.17 -9.53
CA CYS A 44 -8.05 6.99 -10.07
C CYS A 44 -7.69 7.79 -11.33
N GLY A 45 -6.43 7.80 -11.76
CA GLY A 45 -5.99 8.54 -12.94
C GLY A 45 -5.96 10.07 -12.80
N GLN A 46 -6.22 10.61 -11.60
CA GLN A 46 -6.13 12.06 -11.39
C GLN A 46 -4.68 12.54 -11.39
N VAL A 47 -4.40 13.60 -12.14
CA VAL A 47 -3.14 14.32 -12.09
C VAL A 47 -3.12 15.26 -10.89
N VAL A 48 -2.15 15.10 -10.00
CA VAL A 48 -2.05 15.85 -8.73
C VAL A 48 -0.64 16.40 -8.53
N LYS A 49 -0.48 17.44 -7.69
CA LYS A 49 0.85 18.04 -7.45
C LYS A 49 1.84 17.08 -6.79
N SER A 50 1.35 16.13 -6.00
CA SER A 50 2.20 15.19 -5.26
C SER A 50 1.48 13.85 -5.08
N LEU A 51 2.23 12.77 -5.30
CA LEU A 51 1.78 11.40 -5.05
C LEU A 51 2.40 10.86 -3.75
N ASP A 52 1.58 10.17 -2.97
CA ASP A 52 2.03 9.32 -1.88
C ASP A 52 2.52 7.99 -2.49
N ALA A 53 3.63 7.45 -2.01
CA ALA A 53 4.07 6.12 -2.42
C ALA A 53 3.32 5.06 -1.61
N HIS A 54 2.70 4.14 -2.33
CA HIS A 54 1.99 3.01 -1.77
C HIS A 54 2.71 1.72 -2.18
N GLU A 55 3.10 0.95 -1.17
CA GLU A 55 3.75 -0.35 -1.32
C GLU A 55 2.67 -1.42 -1.58
N ILE A 56 2.84 -2.20 -2.63
CA ILE A 56 1.96 -3.33 -2.97
C ILE A 56 2.61 -4.61 -2.44
N TRP A 57 1.88 -5.31 -1.57
CA TRP A 57 2.35 -6.50 -0.88
C TRP A 57 1.53 -7.73 -1.26
N GLU A 58 2.22 -8.83 -1.54
CA GLU A 58 1.64 -10.17 -1.59
C GLU A 58 2.02 -10.95 -0.33
N PHE A 59 1.11 -11.80 0.13
CA PHE A 59 1.32 -12.63 1.31
C PHE A 59 1.21 -14.11 0.92
N ASP A 60 2.33 -14.82 1.01
CA ASP A 60 2.40 -16.27 0.86
C ASP A 60 2.20 -16.92 2.24
N GLU A 61 0.97 -17.35 2.52
CA GLU A 61 0.57 -17.96 3.78
C GLU A 61 1.15 -19.37 3.98
N GLU A 62 1.58 -20.06 2.92
CA GLU A 62 2.17 -21.40 3.03
C GLU A 62 3.62 -21.31 3.49
N HIS A 63 4.39 -20.37 2.91
CA HIS A 63 5.80 -20.16 3.23
C HIS A 63 6.03 -19.03 4.25
N HIS A 64 4.96 -18.36 4.68
CA HIS A 64 4.99 -17.19 5.56
C HIS A 64 5.86 -16.06 5.03
N ILE A 65 5.71 -15.70 3.75
CA ILE A 65 6.49 -14.62 3.10
C ILE A 65 5.60 -13.41 2.84
N GLN A 66 6.04 -12.24 3.30
CA GLN A 66 5.51 -10.94 2.88
C GLN A 66 6.39 -10.42 1.75
N LYS A 67 5.88 -10.41 0.53
CA LYS A 67 6.64 -10.07 -0.67
C LYS A 67 6.23 -8.69 -1.20
N LEU A 68 7.20 -7.80 -1.38
CA LEU A 68 6.99 -6.56 -2.11
C LEU A 68 6.87 -6.90 -3.60
N VAL A 69 5.79 -6.48 -4.23
CA VAL A 69 5.58 -6.71 -5.67
C VAL A 69 5.42 -5.42 -6.48
N GLY A 70 5.42 -4.27 -5.80
CA GLY A 70 5.31 -2.99 -6.46
C GLY A 70 5.36 -1.81 -5.51
N ILE A 71 5.71 -0.65 -6.06
CA ILE A 71 5.48 0.64 -5.42
C ILE A 71 4.82 1.53 -6.46
N VAL A 72 3.66 2.07 -6.12
CA VAL A 72 2.88 2.93 -7.02
C VAL A 72 2.55 4.25 -6.35
N GLY A 73 2.44 5.30 -7.14
CA GLY A 73 2.05 6.61 -6.66
C GLY A 73 0.54 6.76 -6.68
N VAL A 74 -0.01 7.18 -5.55
CA VAL A 74 -1.45 7.39 -5.38
C VAL A 74 -1.72 8.78 -4.85
N CYS A 75 -2.85 9.38 -5.25
CA CYS A 75 -3.27 10.65 -4.68
C CYS A 75 -3.70 10.47 -3.22
N LYS A 76 -3.69 11.56 -2.45
CA LYS A 76 -4.01 11.52 -1.02
C LYS A 76 -5.38 10.91 -0.69
N PRO A 77 -6.46 11.24 -1.42
CA PRO A 77 -7.76 10.60 -1.20
C PRO A 77 -7.73 9.09 -1.39
N CYS A 78 -7.17 8.60 -2.52
CA CYS A 78 -7.04 7.16 -2.76
C CYS A 78 -6.20 6.48 -1.69
N HIS A 79 -5.09 7.09 -1.27
CA HIS A 79 -4.23 6.51 -0.23
C HIS A 79 -4.94 6.41 1.13
N ASN A 80 -5.76 7.41 1.48
CA ASN A 80 -6.59 7.35 2.68
C ASN A 80 -7.66 6.26 2.58
N THR A 81 -8.26 6.04 1.41
CA THR A 81 -9.22 4.94 1.19
C THR A 81 -8.54 3.57 1.27
N ILE A 82 -7.38 3.39 0.64
CA ILE A 82 -6.58 2.16 0.76
C ILE A 82 -6.33 1.85 2.24
N HIS A 83 -5.87 2.84 2.99
CA HIS A 83 -5.66 2.70 4.44
C HIS A 83 -6.85 3.21 5.26
N PHE A 84 -8.06 2.71 4.96
CA PHE A 84 -9.30 3.18 5.56
C PHE A 84 -9.27 3.17 7.10
N GLY A 85 -8.76 2.11 7.71
CA GLY A 85 -8.66 2.01 9.18
C GLY A 85 -7.77 3.09 9.81
N ARG A 86 -6.77 3.61 9.08
CA ARG A 86 -6.01 4.79 9.49
C ARG A 86 -6.82 6.07 9.25
N ALA A 87 -7.42 6.22 8.07
CA ALA A 87 -8.21 7.40 7.71
C ALA A 87 -9.34 7.69 8.70
N GLN A 88 -10.03 6.66 9.19
CA GLN A 88 -11.04 6.80 10.24
C GLN A 88 -10.46 7.43 11.52
N LYS A 89 -9.29 6.97 11.98
CA LYS A 89 -8.64 7.48 13.21
C LYS A 89 -8.20 8.93 13.10
N ILE A 90 -7.88 9.39 11.89
CA ILE A 90 -7.44 10.77 11.63
C ILE A 90 -8.55 11.67 11.10
N GLY A 91 -9.81 11.23 11.15
CA GLY A 91 -10.98 12.05 10.81
C GLY A 91 -11.34 12.13 9.32
N PHE A 92 -10.69 11.35 8.46
CA PHE A 92 -10.92 11.35 7.00
C PHE A 92 -11.81 10.19 6.51
N GLY A 93 -12.59 9.59 7.41
CA GLY A 93 -13.40 8.41 7.09
C GLY A 93 -14.50 8.70 6.05
N LYS A 94 -15.16 9.85 6.13
CA LYS A 94 -16.24 10.20 5.19
C LYS A 94 -15.69 10.44 3.78
N GLU A 95 -14.59 11.16 3.67
CA GLU A 95 -13.88 11.45 2.43
C GLU A 95 -13.38 10.18 1.78
N ALA A 96 -12.84 9.24 2.57
CA ALA A 96 -12.40 7.95 2.08
C ALA A 96 -13.54 7.11 1.49
N ILE A 97 -14.73 7.13 2.12
CA ILE A 97 -15.94 6.48 1.59
C ILE A 97 -16.35 7.15 0.28
N THR A 98 -16.49 8.48 0.25
CA THR A 98 -16.88 9.22 -0.97
C THR A 98 -15.92 8.94 -2.13
N GLN A 99 -14.61 8.90 -1.85
CA GLN A 99 -13.60 8.57 -2.85
C GLN A 99 -13.75 7.14 -3.38
N PHE A 100 -14.01 6.15 -2.50
CA PHE A 100 -14.27 4.78 -2.92
C PHE A 100 -15.45 4.70 -3.89
N LEU A 101 -16.59 5.27 -3.50
CA LEU A 101 -17.82 5.23 -4.31
C LEU A 101 -17.62 5.90 -5.68
N THR A 102 -16.89 7.01 -5.71
CA THR A 102 -16.64 7.77 -6.94
C THR A 102 -15.69 7.04 -7.88
N VAL A 103 -14.56 6.52 -7.36
CA VAL A 103 -13.56 5.81 -8.18
C VAL A 103 -14.10 4.47 -8.67
N ASN A 104 -14.84 3.76 -7.83
CA ASN A 104 -15.37 2.44 -8.18
C ASN A 104 -16.74 2.48 -8.85
N GLN A 105 -17.38 3.66 -8.94
CA GLN A 105 -18.71 3.84 -9.50
C GLN A 105 -19.74 2.89 -8.88
N CYS A 106 -19.73 2.80 -7.54
CA CYS A 106 -20.51 1.81 -6.79
C CYS A 106 -21.27 2.43 -5.62
N GLY A 107 -22.08 1.62 -4.94
CA GLY A 107 -22.91 2.05 -3.81
C GLY A 107 -22.29 1.75 -2.45
N LEU A 108 -22.95 2.22 -1.39
CA LEU A 108 -22.53 1.97 0.00
C LEU A 108 -22.52 0.49 0.38
N VAL A 109 -23.38 -0.32 -0.24
CA VAL A 109 -23.40 -1.78 -0.04
C VAL A 109 -22.10 -2.40 -0.53
N ASP A 110 -21.60 -2.00 -1.70
CA ASP A 110 -20.32 -2.48 -2.23
C ASP A 110 -19.15 -2.07 -1.34
N PHE A 111 -19.18 -0.84 -0.81
CA PHE A 111 -18.18 -0.38 0.16
C PHE A 111 -18.19 -1.22 1.45
N GLN A 112 -19.37 -1.56 1.96
CA GLN A 112 -19.48 -2.38 3.16
C GLN A 112 -18.98 -3.81 2.90
N ASN A 113 -19.32 -4.38 1.74
CA ASN A 113 -18.81 -5.69 1.32
C ASN A 113 -17.28 -5.68 1.23
N GLU A 114 -16.69 -4.64 0.62
CA GLU A 114 -15.22 -4.47 0.57
C GLU A 114 -14.61 -4.42 1.98
N CYS A 115 -15.22 -3.68 2.91
CA CYS A 115 -14.75 -3.63 4.30
C CYS A 115 -14.77 -5.00 4.98
N ASP A 116 -15.80 -5.80 4.71
CA ASP A 116 -15.96 -7.12 5.30
C ASP A 116 -14.98 -8.13 4.69
N GLU A 117 -14.79 -8.13 3.37
CA GLU A 117 -13.76 -8.92 2.69
C GLU A 117 -12.35 -8.55 3.16
N ALA A 118 -12.03 -7.27 3.21
CA ALA A 118 -10.73 -6.80 3.70
C ALA A 118 -10.48 -7.27 5.15
N ARG A 119 -11.53 -7.34 5.98
CA ARG A 119 -11.44 -7.80 7.36
C ARG A 119 -11.31 -9.32 7.47
N ILE A 120 -11.99 -10.09 6.62
CA ILE A 120 -11.81 -11.55 6.52
C ILE A 120 -10.37 -11.86 6.13
N HIS A 121 -9.86 -11.21 5.08
CA HIS A 121 -8.48 -11.38 4.63
C HIS A 121 -7.47 -11.00 5.74
N PHE A 122 -7.66 -9.84 6.37
CA PHE A 122 -6.83 -9.42 7.50
C PHE A 122 -6.83 -10.44 8.64
N ASN A 123 -7.99 -10.98 9.03
CA ASN A 123 -8.08 -11.97 10.09
C ASN A 123 -7.34 -13.25 9.73
N ARG A 124 -7.43 -13.69 8.46
CA ARG A 124 -6.70 -14.85 7.93
C ARG A 124 -5.19 -14.65 8.04
N LEU A 125 -4.68 -13.51 7.54
CA LEU A 125 -3.26 -13.19 7.60
C LEU A 125 -2.72 -13.05 9.03
N ASN A 126 -3.54 -12.64 10.01
CA ASN A 126 -3.14 -12.56 11.42
C ASN A 126 -2.98 -13.93 12.10
N LEU A 127 -3.36 -15.03 11.45
CA LEU A 127 -3.08 -16.38 11.96
C LEU A 127 -1.58 -16.70 11.88
N VAL A 128 -0.89 -16.15 10.88
CA VAL A 128 0.57 -16.25 10.71
C VAL A 128 1.27 -15.32 11.69
N LYS A 129 2.15 -15.90 12.52
CA LYS A 129 2.83 -15.19 13.63
C LYS A 129 3.97 -14.30 13.18
N THR A 130 4.69 -14.73 12.15
CA THR A 130 5.88 -14.05 11.64
C THR A 130 5.91 -14.15 10.13
N TRP A 131 6.28 -13.06 9.48
CA TRP A 131 6.44 -13.00 8.03
C TRP A 131 7.92 -12.77 7.71
N ALA A 132 8.49 -13.62 6.87
CA ALA A 132 9.77 -13.34 6.24
C ALA A 132 9.58 -12.25 5.18
N LEU A 133 10.40 -11.21 5.22
CA LEU A 133 10.28 -10.08 4.30
C LEU A 133 11.08 -10.36 3.02
N ASP A 134 10.41 -10.33 1.87
CA ASP A 134 11.03 -10.38 0.55
C ASP A 134 10.86 -9.02 -0.15
N ILE A 135 11.97 -8.33 -0.37
CA ILE A 135 12.05 -7.03 -1.08
C ILE A 135 12.90 -7.12 -2.35
N SER A 136 13.12 -8.32 -2.88
CA SER A 136 13.85 -8.59 -4.13
C SER A 136 13.37 -7.72 -5.30
N TRP A 137 12.07 -7.41 -5.34
CA TRP A 137 11.47 -6.52 -6.34
C TRP A 137 12.18 -5.18 -6.50
N ILE A 138 12.74 -4.61 -5.42
CA ILE A 138 13.47 -3.34 -5.48
C ILE A 138 14.67 -3.46 -6.42
N GLN A 139 15.44 -4.53 -6.29
CA GLN A 139 16.59 -4.76 -7.14
C GLN A 139 16.17 -5.18 -8.54
N GLU A 140 15.19 -6.07 -8.66
CA GLU A 140 14.73 -6.62 -9.93
C GLU A 140 14.07 -5.56 -10.83
N SER A 141 13.28 -4.66 -10.25
CA SER A 141 12.46 -3.70 -11.01
C SER A 141 13.04 -2.30 -11.06
N LEU A 142 13.78 -1.87 -10.04
CA LEU A 142 14.37 -0.52 -9.99
C LEU A 142 15.88 -0.52 -10.26
N ASN A 143 16.49 -1.70 -10.46
CA ASN A 143 17.92 -1.87 -10.61
C ASN A 143 18.72 -1.24 -9.45
N PHE A 144 18.12 -1.25 -8.25
CA PHE A 144 18.67 -0.67 -7.02
C PHE A 144 19.27 -1.80 -6.15
N PRO A 145 20.60 -1.86 -5.94
CA PRO A 145 21.22 -2.99 -5.25
C PRO A 145 20.76 -3.10 -3.79
N LEU A 146 20.31 -4.29 -3.35
CA LEU A 146 19.87 -4.48 -1.96
C LEU A 146 21.01 -4.28 -0.95
N LYS A 147 22.26 -4.57 -1.35
CA LYS A 147 23.46 -4.32 -0.54
C LYS A 147 23.66 -2.83 -0.19
N ASP A 148 23.05 -1.92 -0.96
CA ASP A 148 23.12 -0.48 -0.74
C ASP A 148 22.05 -0.01 0.26
N LEU A 149 21.11 -0.88 0.63
CA LEU A 149 20.10 -0.58 1.65
C LEU A 149 20.71 -0.63 3.03
N SER A 150 20.61 0.48 3.76
CA SER A 150 20.88 0.50 5.18
C SER A 150 19.60 0.32 5.98
N LEU A 151 19.61 -0.63 6.91
CA LEU A 151 18.64 -0.68 8.00
C LEU A 151 18.86 0.52 8.96
N PRO A 152 17.81 1.01 9.62
CA PRO A 152 17.88 2.14 10.56
C PRO A 152 18.75 1.83 11.78
#